data_AF-A0A4V2AM71-F1
#
_entry.id   AF-A0A4V2AM71-F1
#
_cell.length_a   1.000
_cell.length_b   1.000
_cell.length_c   1.000
_cell.angle_alpha   90.00
_cell.angle_beta   90.00
_cell.angle_gamma   90.00
#
_symmetry.space_group_name_H-M   'P 1'
#
loop_
_entity.id
_entity.type
_entity.pdbx_description
1 polymer ?
#
loop_
_entity_poly.entity_id
_entity_poly.type
_entity_poly.pdbx_seq_one_letter_code
_entity_poly.pdbx_strand_id
1 'polypeptide(L)'
;MCGIVGGFAFKSEFKYGSGIEQALACIHHRGPDGSGIALHANVGLGHKRLSIIDTSTAANQPMYSHDDRYAIVFNGEIFNYK
;
A
#
# COMPACT_ATOMS: atom_id res chain seq x y z
N MET A 1 -8.01 -11.18 -3.33
CA MET A 1 -7.15 -10.88 -2.17
C MET A 1 -6.21 -9.76 -2.59
N CYS A 2 -6.04 -8.69 -1.80
CA CYS A 2 -5.22 -7.50 -2.15
C CYS A 2 -3.79 -7.80 -2.66
N GLY A 3 -3.12 -6.78 -3.19
CA GLY A 3 -1.74 -6.82 -3.64
C GLY A 3 -0.86 -5.83 -2.88
N ILE A 4 0.40 -6.20 -2.60
CA ILE A 4 1.40 -5.34 -1.97
C ILE A 4 2.62 -5.25 -2.89
N VAL A 5 3.18 -4.05 -2.99
CA VAL A 5 4.49 -3.78 -3.58
C VAL A 5 5.31 -3.01 -2.55
N GLY A 6 6.59 -3.31 -2.42
CA GLY A 6 7.50 -2.58 -1.55
C GLY A 6 8.91 -2.50 -2.14
N GLY A 7 9.61 -1.41 -1.86
CA GLY A 7 11.00 -1.21 -2.25
C GLY A 7 11.74 -0.37 -1.21
N PHE A 8 13.03 -0.68 -1.02
CA PHE A 8 13.94 0.04 -0.13
C PHE A 8 15.28 0.27 -0.82
N ALA A 9 15.85 1.47 -0.68
CA ALA A 9 17.15 1.82 -1.21
C ALA A 9 18.17 2.11 -0.09
N PHE A 10 19.33 1.45 -0.12
CA PHE A 10 20.35 1.60 0.92
C PHE A 10 21.22 2.85 0.77
N LYS A 11 21.43 3.32 -0.47
CA LYS A 11 22.45 4.34 -0.80
C LYS A 11 21.90 5.57 -1.54
N SER A 12 20.60 5.61 -1.80
CA SER A 12 19.96 6.72 -2.49
C SER A 12 18.56 6.94 -1.95
N GLU A 13 18.04 8.14 -2.11
CA GLU A 13 16.59 8.35 -2.05
C GLU A 13 15.90 7.41 -3.04
N PHE A 14 14.70 6.94 -2.66
CA PHE A 14 13.87 6.10 -3.47
C PHE A 14 13.26 6.96 -4.59
N LYS A 15 13.95 6.99 -5.74
CA LYS A 15 13.54 7.83 -6.89
C LYS A 15 12.55 7.14 -7.84
N TYR A 16 12.06 5.95 -7.49
CA TYR A 16 11.31 5.09 -8.40
C TYR A 16 9.81 5.03 -8.09
N GLY A 17 9.17 6.17 -7.79
CA GLY A 17 7.71 6.22 -7.66
C GLY A 17 7.01 5.55 -8.86
N SER A 18 7.51 5.79 -10.07
CA SER A 18 7.05 5.14 -11.31
C SER A 18 7.25 3.62 -11.34
N GLY A 19 8.29 3.09 -10.70
CA GLY A 19 8.51 1.64 -10.59
C GLY A 19 7.47 0.96 -9.68
N ILE A 20 7.08 1.62 -8.58
CA ILE A 20 6.00 1.14 -7.71
C ILE A 20 4.66 1.15 -8.47
N GLU A 21 4.35 2.21 -9.20
CA GLU A 21 3.14 2.31 -10.01
C GLU A 21 3.04 1.19 -11.06
N GLN A 22 4.13 0.94 -11.80
CA GLN A 22 4.21 -0.13 -12.79
C GLN A 22 4.01 -1.51 -12.16
N ALA A 23 4.68 -1.76 -11.03
CA ALA A 23 4.51 -3.02 -10.30
C ALA A 23 3.07 -3.19 -9.79
N LEU A 24 2.42 -2.12 -9.33
CA LEU A 24 1.02 -2.14 -8.93
C LEU A 24 0.08 -2.45 -10.10
N ALA A 25 0.38 -1.95 -11.31
CA ALA A 25 -0.38 -2.27 -12.50
C ALA A 25 -0.32 -3.77 -12.84
N CYS A 26 0.85 -4.40 -12.71
CA CYS A 26 1.03 -5.84 -12.94
C CYS A 26 0.17 -6.72 -12.01
N ILE A 27 -0.15 -6.24 -10.81
CA ILE A 27 -0.96 -6.97 -9.82
C ILE A 27 -2.37 -6.41 -9.65
N HIS A 28 -2.87 -5.62 -10.61
CA HIS A 28 -4.19 -4.99 -10.52
C HIS A 28 -5.33 -5.98 -10.24
N HIS A 29 -5.29 -7.16 -10.86
CA HIS A 29 -6.27 -8.24 -10.70
C HIS A 29 -6.46 -8.70 -9.24
N ARG A 30 -5.51 -8.45 -8.34
CA ARG A 30 -5.59 -8.81 -6.92
C ARG A 30 -6.50 -7.85 -6.12
N GLY A 31 -6.55 -6.59 -6.52
CA GLY A 31 -7.29 -5.55 -5.81
C GLY A 31 -7.77 -4.46 -6.77
N PRO A 32 -8.90 -4.70 -7.46
CA PRO A 32 -9.41 -3.78 -8.48
C PRO A 32 -10.08 -2.53 -7.90
N ASP A 33 -10.46 -2.54 -6.61
CA ASP A 33 -11.32 -1.51 -6.01
C ASP A 33 -10.57 -0.26 -5.58
N GLY A 34 -9.26 -0.37 -5.33
CA GLY A 34 -8.46 0.75 -4.85
C GLY A 34 -6.97 0.59 -5.07
N SER A 35 -6.25 1.71 -5.07
CA SER A 35 -4.80 1.76 -5.27
C SER A 35 -4.22 2.90 -4.45
N GLY A 36 -3.04 2.70 -3.87
CA GLY A 36 -2.35 3.76 -3.12
C GLY A 36 -0.85 3.50 -3.03
N ILE A 37 -0.09 4.58 -2.82
CA ILE A 37 1.37 4.59 -2.71
C ILE A 37 1.78 5.50 -1.54
N ALA A 38 2.77 5.06 -0.76
CA ALA A 38 3.49 5.88 0.20
C ALA A 38 4.97 5.90 -0.19
N LEU A 39 5.54 7.09 -0.31
CA LEU A 39 6.97 7.29 -0.54
C LEU A 39 7.56 8.05 0.64
N HIS A 40 8.63 7.53 1.23
CA HIS A 40 9.33 8.21 2.32
C HIS A 40 10.83 7.96 2.24
N ALA A 41 11.59 9.01 1.94
CA ALA A 41 13.05 8.99 1.77
C ALA A 41 13.51 7.85 0.85
N ASN A 42 13.93 6.73 1.43
CA ASN A 42 14.47 5.57 0.76
C ASN A 42 13.52 4.37 0.72
N VAL A 43 12.26 4.54 1.09
CA VAL A 43 11.23 3.50 1.11
C VAL A 43 10.07 3.88 0.19
N GLY A 44 9.57 2.91 -0.57
CA GLY A 44 8.32 3.02 -1.31
C GLY A 44 7.41 1.82 -0.98
N LEU A 45 6.16 2.08 -0.64
CA LEU A 45 5.12 1.08 -0.41
C LEU A 45 3.97 1.33 -1.37
N GLY A 46 3.37 0.27 -1.90
CA GLY A 46 2.24 0.31 -2.80
C GLY A 46 1.20 -0.76 -2.44
N HIS A 47 -0.07 -0.46 -2.67
CA HIS A 47 -1.17 -1.37 -2.37
C HIS A 47 -2.23 -1.38 -3.48
N LYS A 48 -2.75 -2.57 -3.80
CA LYS A 48 -3.97 -2.81 -4.60
C LYS A 48 -5.04 -3.41 -3.71
N ARG A 49 -6.18 -2.74 -3.56
CA ARG A 49 -7.22 -3.10 -2.59
C ARG A 49 -8.34 -3.92 -3.21
N LEU A 50 -8.65 -5.05 -2.59
CA LEU A 50 -9.94 -5.72 -2.70
C LEU A 50 -10.72 -5.40 -1.42
N SER A 51 -11.89 -4.81 -1.55
CA SER A 51 -12.65 -4.22 -0.45
C SER A 51 -13.63 -5.24 0.12
N ILE A 52 -13.38 -5.72 1.35
CA ILE A 52 -14.20 -6.75 2.02
C ILE A 52 -14.72 -6.23 3.36
N ILE A 53 -13.83 -5.86 4.28
CA ILE A 53 -14.18 -5.23 5.57
C ILE A 53 -13.94 -3.72 5.44
N ASP A 54 -14.95 -2.94 5.86
CA ASP A 54 -15.06 -1.49 5.63
C ASP A 54 -14.88 -1.13 4.14
N THR A 55 -15.95 -1.20 3.35
CA THR A 55 -15.89 -0.95 1.91
C THR A 55 -15.76 0.53 1.53
N SER A 56 -15.65 1.43 2.50
CA SER A 56 -15.49 2.85 2.23
C SER A 56 -14.08 3.20 1.73
N THR A 57 -13.93 4.42 1.22
CA THR A 57 -12.62 4.98 0.84
C THR A 57 -11.74 5.31 2.04
N ALA A 58 -12.33 5.42 3.25
CA ALA A 58 -11.57 5.69 4.48
C ALA A 58 -10.63 4.52 4.84
N ALA A 59 -10.96 3.30 4.43
CA ALA A 59 -10.14 2.11 4.61
C ALA A 59 -9.15 1.84 3.45
N ASN A 60 -8.94 2.82 2.56
CA ASN A 60 -7.89 2.74 1.55
C ASN A 60 -6.51 2.71 2.20
N GLN A 61 -5.58 2.01 1.55
CA GLN A 61 -4.21 1.87 2.03
C GLN A 61 -3.23 2.49 1.03
N PRO A 62 -2.08 3.02 1.46
CA PRO A 62 -1.47 2.91 2.81
C PRO A 62 -2.27 3.58 3.94
N MET A 63 -2.32 2.93 5.10
CA MET A 63 -2.90 3.50 6.32
C MET A 63 -1.81 4.19 7.12
N TYR A 64 -2.12 5.38 7.64
CA TYR A 64 -1.19 6.16 8.45
C TYR A 64 -1.62 6.16 9.92
N SER A 65 -0.66 6.22 10.84
CA SER A 65 -0.94 6.48 12.25
C SER A 65 -1.51 7.89 12.43
N HIS A 66 -2.15 8.16 13.57
CA HIS A 66 -2.79 9.45 13.84
C HIS A 66 -1.84 10.66 13.81
N ASP A 67 -0.53 10.42 13.90
CA ASP A 67 0.55 11.41 13.89
C ASP A 67 1.41 11.32 12.62
N ASP A 68 0.98 10.54 11.63
CA ASP A 68 1.69 10.27 10.36
C ASP A 68 3.11 9.68 10.51
N ARG A 69 3.47 9.23 11.72
CA ARG A 69 4.78 8.64 11.99
C ARG A 69 4.96 7.27 11.34
N TYR A 70 3.88 6.51 11.22
CA TYR A 70 3.88 5.17 10.67
C TYR A 70 2.95 5.08 9.47
N ALA A 71 3.39 4.34 8.45
CA ALA A 71 2.58 3.95 7.31
C ALA A 71 2.59 2.42 7.18
N ILE A 72 1.45 1.81 6.89
CA ILE A 72 1.31 0.38 6.68
C ILE A 72 0.52 0.06 5.41
N VAL A 73 0.96 -1.00 4.73
CA VAL A 73 0.17 -1.72 3.73
C VAL A 73 0.01 -3.17 4.19
N PHE A 74 -1.17 -3.74 3.99
CA PHE A 74 -1.58 -4.99 4.62
C PHE A 74 -2.47 -5.81 3.67
N ASN A 75 -2.15 -7.11 3.57
CA ASN A 75 -2.88 -8.07 2.77
C ASN A 75 -3.25 -9.27 3.63
N GLY A 76 -4.52 -9.36 4.00
CA GLY A 76 -5.08 -10.41 4.84
C GLY A 76 -6.22 -9.86 5.68
N GLU A 77 -6.60 -10.62 6.70
CA GLU A 77 -7.69 -10.30 7.59
C GLU A 77 -7.24 -10.51 9.05
N ILE A 78 -7.39 -9.48 9.89
CA ILE A 78 -7.21 -9.60 11.34
C ILE A 78 -8.58 -9.90 11.93
N PHE A 79 -8.83 -11.14 12.34
CA PHE A 79 -10.15 -11.57 12.82
C PHE A 79 -10.54 -10.95 14.17
N ASN A 80 -9.56 -10.60 15.00
CA ASN A 80 -9.73 -10.02 16.33
C ASN A 80 -9.45 -8.51 16.36
N TYR A 81 -9.90 -7.78 15.34
CA TYR A 81 -9.71 -6.32 15.25
C TYR A 81 -10.68 -5.51 16.13
N LYS A 82 -11.65 -6.18 16.76
CA LYS A 82 -12.61 -5.60 17.70
C LYS A 82 -12.29 -6.02 19.12
#